data_AF-A0A845Y217-F1
#
_entry.id   AF-A0A845Y217-F1
#
_cell.length_a   1.000
_cell.length_b   1.000
_cell.length_c   1.000
_cell.angle_alpha   90.00
_cell.angle_beta   90.00
_cell.angle_gamma   90.00
#
_symmetry.space_group_name_H-M   'P 1'
#
loop_
_entity.id
_entity.type
_entity.pdbx_description
1 polymer ?
#
loop_
_entity_poly.entity_id
_entity_poly.type
_entity_poly.pdbx_seq_one_letter_code
_entity_poly.pdbx_strand_id
1 'polypeptide(L)'
;MSSNSSPLIQTITPERWVGWSMDFIEAGYTGLLVKNGQLVRELTPGRHFSFAIPLLEQCQLILVDNKIRNLEIISNGDFLSRDQYLINVSLSVMYQVVDAKRIALELSDPIGALTSAVKDSLGVAIGQLRVEQLTSQGRVHVRQYLLDHAEVSYALGFVLEDVRVSDISFPQTRGIIRQVEGMSARQETEHEAGLKMQIAEAGRPSIQPPVQQVNVVSGSQSEANEPTLGATLETPNLPFKGQSPTQASLPMRDQPVLAPTVLAESTEGGTSTRLVHKLSGAIATLSATPFTLGREPSNSLIIEDALCSRYHTQILQQPDPQGTIRYQLVDIGSSNGTFVNGQRLVPHQPCWLNTGDVIRIGNQEWTFEV
;
A
#
# COMPACT_ATOMS: atom_id res chain seq x y z
N MET A 1 -9.47 -30.97 -6.81
CA MET A 1 -10.42 -30.54 -7.85
C MET A 1 -9.65 -29.67 -8.81
N SER A 2 -9.27 -30.22 -9.96
CA SER A 2 -8.52 -29.53 -11.01
C SER A 2 -9.39 -28.42 -11.59
N SER A 3 -9.07 -27.17 -11.27
CA SER A 3 -9.70 -26.00 -11.87
C SER A 3 -9.49 -26.06 -13.38
N ASN A 4 -10.57 -26.22 -14.12
CA ASN A 4 -10.63 -26.34 -15.57
C ASN A 4 -10.40 -24.97 -16.24
N SER A 5 -9.37 -24.25 -15.81
CA SER A 5 -8.98 -22.96 -16.35
C SER A 5 -8.13 -23.20 -17.58
N SER A 6 -8.53 -22.68 -18.74
CA SER A 6 -7.71 -22.73 -19.95
C SER A 6 -6.29 -22.27 -19.63
N PRO A 7 -5.24 -22.92 -20.16
CA PRO A 7 -3.87 -22.47 -19.91
C PRO A 7 -3.67 -21.04 -20.44
N LEU A 8 -2.85 -20.24 -19.75
CA LEU A 8 -2.57 -18.85 -20.11
C LEU A 8 -1.93 -18.75 -21.51
N ILE A 9 -1.09 -19.72 -21.83
CA ILE A 9 -0.38 -19.84 -23.10
C ILE A 9 -0.73 -21.20 -23.71
N GLN A 10 -1.12 -21.21 -24.99
CA GLN A 10 -1.33 -22.42 -25.78
C GLN A 10 -0.45 -22.36 -27.02
N THR A 11 0.51 -23.27 -27.11
CA THR A 11 1.32 -23.42 -28.31
C THR A 11 0.68 -24.45 -29.23
N ILE A 12 0.24 -24.00 -30.39
CA ILE A 12 -0.21 -24.85 -31.47
C ILE A 12 0.97 -25.04 -32.41
N THR A 13 1.46 -26.27 -32.51
CA THR A 13 2.47 -26.67 -33.49
C THR A 13 1.76 -27.38 -34.63
N PRO A 14 1.43 -26.69 -35.72
CA PRO A 14 0.63 -27.28 -36.77
C PRO A 14 1.51 -28.19 -37.66
N GLU A 15 1.35 -29.50 -37.53
CA GLU A 15 1.90 -30.47 -38.51
C GLU A 15 1.33 -30.29 -39.93
N ARG A 16 0.27 -29.48 -40.09
CA ARG A 16 -0.54 -29.33 -41.32
C ARG A 16 -0.22 -28.10 -42.18
N TRP A 17 0.71 -27.22 -41.80
CA TRP A 17 1.01 -26.02 -42.59
C TRP A 17 1.89 -26.34 -43.80
N VAL A 18 1.39 -27.13 -44.75
CA VAL A 18 1.94 -27.23 -46.10
C VAL A 18 1.15 -26.25 -46.97
N GLY A 19 1.65 -25.02 -47.11
CA GLY A 19 1.01 -23.98 -47.93
C GLY A 19 0.15 -23.01 -47.11
N TRP A 20 -1.11 -22.82 -47.50
CA TRP A 20 -2.03 -21.85 -46.89
C TRP A 20 -2.77 -22.46 -45.69
N SER A 21 -2.68 -21.82 -44.53
CA SER A 21 -3.48 -22.11 -43.34
C SER A 21 -4.37 -20.92 -43.02
N MET A 22 -5.62 -21.19 -42.65
CA MET A 22 -6.49 -20.18 -42.05
C MET A 22 -6.64 -20.49 -40.56
N ASP A 23 -6.13 -19.58 -39.74
CA ASP A 23 -6.20 -19.65 -38.30
C ASP A 23 -7.25 -18.64 -37.82
N PHE A 24 -8.16 -19.10 -36.96
CA PHE A 24 -9.15 -18.25 -36.33
C PHE A 24 -8.75 -18.02 -34.88
N ILE A 25 -8.56 -16.76 -34.51
CA ILE A 25 -8.25 -16.34 -33.15
C ILE A 25 -9.55 -15.83 -32.53
N GLU A 26 -9.99 -16.50 -31.47
CA GLU A 26 -11.19 -16.14 -30.73
C GLU A 26 -11.02 -14.79 -30.02
N ALA A 27 -12.14 -14.09 -29.78
CA ALA A 27 -12.15 -12.87 -28.99
C ALA A 27 -11.58 -13.13 -27.58
N GLY A 28 -10.65 -12.27 -27.16
CA GLY A 28 -9.93 -12.39 -25.89
C GLY A 28 -8.64 -13.19 -25.97
N TYR A 29 -8.21 -13.66 -27.13
CA TYR A 29 -6.87 -14.21 -27.34
C TYR A 29 -6.05 -13.33 -28.28
N THR A 30 -4.74 -13.27 -28.03
CA THR A 30 -3.76 -12.70 -28.94
C THR A 30 -2.91 -13.85 -29.49
N GLY A 31 -2.84 -13.97 -30.81
CA GLY A 31 -2.00 -14.97 -31.46
C GLY A 31 -0.63 -14.40 -31.79
N LEU A 32 0.43 -15.14 -31.49
CA LEU A 32 1.80 -14.82 -31.85
C LEU A 32 2.29 -15.86 -32.83
N LEU A 33 2.53 -15.43 -34.06
CA LEU A 33 3.11 -16.27 -35.08
C LEU A 33 4.63 -16.23 -34.98
N VAL A 34 5.22 -17.33 -34.53
CA VAL A 34 6.65 -17.51 -34.38
C VAL A 34 7.16 -18.40 -35.51
N LYS A 35 8.18 -17.96 -36.26
CA LYS A 35 8.88 -18.77 -37.26
C LYS A 35 10.34 -18.88 -36.88
N ASN A 36 10.88 -20.10 -36.82
CA ASN A 36 12.28 -20.37 -36.47
C ASN A 36 12.71 -19.69 -35.14
N GLY A 37 11.80 -19.62 -34.16
CA GLY A 37 12.05 -19.00 -32.85
C GLY A 37 11.97 -17.46 -32.84
N GLN A 38 11.68 -16.80 -33.96
CA GLN A 38 11.48 -15.35 -34.02
C GLN A 38 10.00 -15.01 -34.21
N LEU A 39 9.53 -13.97 -33.50
CA LEU A 39 8.19 -13.43 -33.72
C LEU A 39 8.14 -12.77 -35.10
N VAL A 40 7.29 -13.31 -35.99
CA VAL A 40 7.07 -12.75 -37.32
C VAL A 40 5.87 -11.82 -37.31
N ARG A 41 4.81 -12.19 -36.59
CA ARG A 41 3.57 -11.42 -36.60
C ARG A 41 2.78 -11.57 -35.31
N GLU A 42 2.23 -10.46 -34.84
CA GLU A 42 1.19 -10.43 -33.82
C GLU A 42 -0.18 -10.39 -34.51
N LEU A 43 -1.08 -11.26 -34.08
CA LEU A 43 -2.37 -11.51 -34.68
C LEU A 43 -3.46 -11.13 -33.67
N THR A 44 -4.21 -10.08 -33.99
CA THR A 44 -5.37 -9.65 -33.23
C THR A 44 -6.53 -10.64 -33.38
N PRO A 45 -7.57 -10.60 -32.52
CA PRO A 45 -8.75 -11.45 -32.70
C PRO A 45 -9.35 -11.34 -34.10
N GLY A 46 -9.66 -12.47 -34.72
CA GLY A 46 -10.16 -12.53 -36.10
C GLY A 46 -9.58 -13.68 -36.92
N ARG A 47 -9.91 -13.66 -38.22
CA ARG A 47 -9.41 -14.64 -39.20
C ARG A 47 -8.09 -14.16 -39.77
N HIS A 48 -7.07 -14.99 -39.68
CA HIS A 48 -5.76 -14.72 -40.26
C HIS A 48 -5.35 -15.84 -41.20
N PHE A 49 -4.72 -15.44 -42.30
CA PHE A 49 -4.16 -16.36 -43.27
C PHE A 49 -2.64 -16.38 -43.10
N SER A 50 -2.12 -17.58 -42.89
CA SER A 50 -0.71 -17.84 -42.68
C SER A 50 -0.20 -18.72 -43.81
N PHE A 51 0.93 -18.37 -44.41
CA PHE A 51 1.62 -19.21 -45.39
C PHE A 51 2.96 -19.67 -44.81
N ALA A 52 3.24 -20.98 -44.92
CA ALA A 52 4.49 -21.56 -44.48
C ALA A 52 4.96 -22.67 -45.40
N ILE A 53 6.29 -22.80 -45.48
CA ILE A 53 6.99 -23.86 -46.21
C ILE A 53 7.66 -24.76 -45.15
N PRO A 54 7.07 -25.92 -44.80
CA PRO A 54 7.46 -26.69 -43.62
C PRO A 54 8.85 -27.33 -43.72
N LEU A 55 9.46 -27.35 -44.92
CA LEU A 55 10.83 -27.83 -45.11
C LEU A 55 11.89 -26.76 -44.79
N LEU A 56 11.53 -25.47 -44.77
CA LEU A 56 12.44 -24.34 -44.52
C LEU A 56 12.13 -23.60 -43.21
N GLU A 57 10.91 -23.69 -42.69
CA GLU A 57 10.44 -22.87 -41.58
C GLU A 57 9.69 -23.70 -40.51
N GLN A 58 10.19 -23.67 -39.27
CA GLN A 58 9.45 -24.17 -38.11
C GLN A 58 8.44 -23.10 -37.66
N CYS A 59 7.16 -23.30 -37.97
CA CYS A 59 6.09 -22.38 -37.59
C CYS A 59 5.39 -22.86 -36.32
N GLN A 60 5.23 -21.95 -35.36
CA GLN A 60 4.46 -22.16 -34.13
C GLN A 60 3.49 -20.99 -33.97
N LEU A 61 2.23 -21.30 -33.67
CA LEU A 61 1.23 -20.31 -33.31
C LEU A 61 1.02 -20.38 -31.81
N ILE A 62 1.44 -19.33 -31.10
CA ILE A 62 1.27 -19.23 -29.65
C ILE A 62 0.05 -18.36 -29.38
N LEU A 63 -1.00 -18.92 -28.78
CA LEU A 63 -2.16 -18.18 -28.32
C LEU A 63 -1.95 -17.78 -26.86
N VAL A 64 -2.05 -16.49 -26.60
CA VAL A 64 -1.99 -15.92 -25.24
C VAL A 64 -3.37 -15.42 -24.87
N ASP A 65 -3.87 -15.83 -23.71
CA ASP A 65 -5.16 -15.37 -23.20
C ASP A 65 -5.05 -13.96 -22.64
N ASN A 66 -5.88 -13.05 -23.17
CA ASN A 66 -6.03 -11.66 -22.76
C ASN A 66 -7.33 -11.44 -21.97
N LYS A 67 -8.00 -12.49 -21.51
CA LYS A 67 -9.16 -12.38 -20.60
C LYS A 67 -8.69 -12.06 -19.18
N ILE A 68 -9.54 -11.38 -18.42
CA ILE A 68 -9.31 -11.14 -16.99
C ILE A 68 -9.31 -12.48 -16.24
N ARG A 69 -8.24 -12.75 -15.50
CA ARG A 69 -8.01 -13.99 -14.75
C ARG A 69 -7.80 -13.69 -13.27
N ASN A 70 -8.11 -14.68 -12.43
CA ASN A 70 -7.90 -14.60 -10.98
C ASN A 70 -6.69 -15.46 -10.58
N LEU A 71 -5.75 -14.89 -9.85
CA LEU A 71 -4.61 -15.54 -9.22
C LEU A 71 -4.78 -15.49 -7.70
N GLU A 72 -4.95 -16.66 -7.09
CA GLU A 72 -4.99 -16.78 -5.64
C GLU A 72 -3.58 -16.97 -5.09
N ILE A 73 -3.19 -16.11 -4.15
CA ILE A 73 -1.89 -16.14 -3.48
C ILE A 73 -2.15 -16.35 -1.99
N ILE A 74 -1.63 -17.45 -1.46
CA ILE A 74 -1.69 -17.79 -0.04
C ILE A 74 -0.25 -17.84 0.47
N SER A 75 0.02 -17.07 1.51
CA SER A 75 1.31 -17.07 2.21
C SER A 75 1.22 -17.82 3.54
N ASN A 76 2.27 -18.55 3.87
CA ASN A 76 2.35 -19.40 5.06
C ASN A 76 3.54 -18.98 5.92
N GLY A 77 3.46 -17.81 6.54
CA GLY A 77 4.51 -17.24 7.37
C GLY A 77 5.64 -16.60 6.57
N ASP A 78 5.36 -16.22 5.31
CA ASP A 78 6.34 -15.61 4.41
C ASP A 78 6.64 -14.15 4.79
N PHE A 79 5.77 -13.51 5.59
CA PHE A 79 5.81 -12.07 5.84
C PHE A 79 5.94 -11.73 7.32
N LEU A 80 6.67 -10.65 7.56
CA LEU A 80 6.94 -10.12 8.89
C LEU A 80 6.43 -8.70 9.01
N SER A 81 5.71 -8.40 10.08
CA SER A 81 5.26 -7.05 10.41
C SER A 81 6.44 -6.17 10.81
N ARG A 82 6.20 -4.86 10.89
CA ARG A 82 7.15 -3.91 11.47
C ARG A 82 7.59 -4.29 12.89
N ASP A 83 6.68 -4.86 13.67
CA ASP A 83 6.90 -5.27 15.06
C ASP A 83 7.44 -6.72 15.15
N GLN A 84 7.94 -7.29 14.06
CA GLN A 84 8.54 -8.63 14.00
C GLN A 84 7.56 -9.79 14.28
N TYR A 85 6.28 -9.62 13.91
CA TYR A 85 5.30 -10.71 13.96
C TYR A 85 5.13 -11.38 12.60
N LEU A 86 5.13 -12.71 12.58
CA LEU A 86 4.81 -13.48 11.38
C LEU A 86 3.34 -13.29 11.02
N ILE A 87 3.06 -13.18 9.73
CA ILE A 87 1.72 -12.94 9.20
C ILE A 87 1.47 -13.87 8.02
N ASN A 88 0.27 -14.45 8.02
CA ASN A 88 -0.27 -15.19 6.90
C ASN A 88 -1.29 -14.30 6.20
N VAL A 89 -1.08 -14.03 4.92
CA VAL A 89 -2.02 -13.30 4.08
C VAL A 89 -2.50 -14.18 2.96
N SER A 90 -3.80 -14.19 2.75
CA SER A 90 -4.44 -14.74 1.55
C SER A 90 -5.06 -13.60 0.75
N LEU A 91 -4.76 -13.57 -0.55
CA LEU A 91 -5.30 -12.58 -1.45
C LEU A 91 -5.61 -13.17 -2.82
N SER A 92 -6.53 -12.52 -3.54
CA SER A 92 -6.93 -12.84 -4.89
C SER A 92 -6.65 -11.64 -5.78
N VAL A 93 -5.80 -11.82 -6.77
CA VAL A 93 -5.39 -10.81 -7.74
C VAL A 93 -6.11 -11.05 -9.05
N MET A 94 -6.89 -10.07 -9.49
CA MET A 94 -7.44 -10.06 -10.85
C MET A 94 -6.44 -9.39 -11.77
N TYR A 95 -5.98 -10.11 -12.79
CA TYR A 95 -4.97 -9.63 -13.73
C TYR A 95 -5.36 -9.91 -15.18
N GLN A 96 -4.77 -9.13 -16.09
CA GLN A 96 -4.91 -9.27 -17.53
C GLN A 96 -3.55 -9.16 -18.23
N VAL A 97 -3.39 -9.84 -19.34
CA VAL A 97 -2.17 -9.80 -20.17
C VAL A 97 -2.22 -8.62 -21.13
N VAL A 98 -1.31 -7.67 -20.99
CA VAL A 98 -1.20 -6.53 -21.93
C VAL A 98 -0.13 -6.78 -22.98
N ASP A 99 1.01 -7.33 -22.59
CA ASP A 99 2.11 -7.65 -23.50
C ASP A 99 2.23 -9.16 -23.70
N ALA A 100 1.51 -9.67 -24.71
CA ALA A 100 1.51 -11.08 -25.06
C ALA A 100 2.90 -11.56 -25.50
N LYS A 101 3.64 -10.72 -26.23
CA LYS A 101 4.98 -11.07 -26.76
C LYS A 101 5.94 -11.37 -25.63
N ARG A 102 6.03 -10.46 -24.65
CA ARG A 102 6.92 -10.61 -23.49
C ARG A 102 6.57 -11.86 -22.68
N ILE A 103 5.29 -12.08 -22.43
CA ILE A 103 4.81 -13.24 -21.67
C ILE A 103 5.09 -14.57 -22.37
N ALA A 104 4.97 -14.63 -23.70
CA ALA A 104 5.18 -15.87 -24.45
C ALA A 104 6.65 -16.17 -24.77
N LEU A 105 7.48 -15.14 -24.97
CA LEU A 105 8.83 -15.31 -25.52
C LEU A 105 9.96 -14.94 -24.56
N GLU A 106 9.73 -14.05 -23.60
CA GLU A 106 10.76 -13.61 -22.65
C GLU A 106 10.66 -14.32 -21.29
N LEU A 107 9.46 -14.76 -20.90
CA LEU A 107 9.20 -15.37 -19.60
C LEU A 107 9.01 -16.89 -19.71
N SER A 108 9.83 -17.66 -18.98
CA SER A 108 9.70 -19.12 -18.89
C SER A 108 8.49 -19.56 -18.05
N ASP A 109 8.25 -18.89 -16.91
CA ASP A 109 7.09 -19.10 -16.04
C ASP A 109 6.44 -17.74 -15.71
N PRO A 110 5.47 -17.29 -16.52
CA PRO A 110 4.88 -15.96 -16.37
C PRO A 110 3.99 -15.85 -15.13
N ILE A 111 3.30 -16.93 -14.72
CA ILE A 111 2.46 -16.94 -13.51
C ILE A 111 3.32 -16.95 -12.25
N GLY A 112 4.40 -17.73 -12.24
CA GLY A 112 5.37 -17.73 -11.15
C GLY A 112 6.05 -16.38 -10.99
N ALA A 113 6.46 -15.74 -12.10
CA ALA A 113 7.04 -14.40 -12.08
C ALA A 113 6.07 -13.35 -11.51
N LEU A 114 4.80 -13.35 -11.95
CA LEU A 114 3.76 -12.48 -11.41
C LEU A 114 3.53 -12.73 -9.91
N THR A 115 3.45 -14.00 -9.50
CA THR A 115 3.27 -14.38 -8.10
C THR A 115 4.41 -13.85 -7.22
N SER A 116 5.65 -14.02 -7.67
CA SER A 116 6.84 -13.52 -6.96
C SER A 116 6.82 -11.99 -6.86
N ALA A 117 6.57 -11.28 -7.96
CA ALA A 117 6.49 -9.81 -7.96
C ALA A 117 5.41 -9.26 -7.02
N VAL A 118 4.23 -9.90 -7.00
CA VAL A 118 3.15 -9.54 -6.07
C VAL A 118 3.54 -9.88 -4.63
N LYS A 119 4.17 -11.04 -4.37
CA LYS A 119 4.65 -11.41 -3.03
C LYS A 119 5.71 -10.45 -2.51
N ASP A 120 6.65 -10.02 -3.35
CA ASP A 120 7.68 -9.05 -2.98
C ASP A 120 7.04 -7.71 -2.58
N SER A 121 6.12 -7.22 -3.41
CA SER A 121 5.37 -5.98 -3.13
C SER A 121 4.52 -6.10 -1.85
N LEU A 122 3.89 -7.25 -1.64
CA LEU A 122 3.13 -7.56 -0.42
C LEU A 122 4.03 -7.59 0.82
N GLY A 123 5.23 -8.17 0.71
CA GLY A 123 6.19 -8.20 1.80
C GLY A 123 6.64 -6.82 2.24
N VAL A 124 6.89 -5.92 1.27
CA VAL A 124 7.22 -4.52 1.57
C VAL A 124 6.04 -3.81 2.25
N ALA A 125 4.80 -4.00 1.75
CA ALA A 125 3.61 -3.39 2.32
C ALA A 125 3.39 -3.81 3.78
N ILE A 126 3.50 -5.11 4.06
CA ILE A 126 3.31 -5.68 5.40
C ILE A 126 4.44 -5.25 6.34
N GLY A 127 5.68 -5.23 5.86
CA GLY A 127 6.85 -4.87 6.66
C GLY A 127 6.84 -3.43 7.19
N GLN A 128 6.05 -2.54 6.57
CA GLN A 128 5.89 -1.16 7.03
C GLN A 128 4.83 -1.00 8.12
N LEU A 129 3.94 -1.97 8.28
CA LEU A 129 2.75 -1.88 9.14
C LEU A 129 2.94 -2.62 10.47
N ARG A 130 2.40 -2.03 11.54
CA ARG A 130 2.30 -2.67 12.86
C ARG A 130 1.12 -3.65 12.91
N VAL A 131 1.15 -4.60 13.84
CA VAL A 131 0.09 -5.64 13.97
C VAL A 131 -1.30 -5.04 14.20
N GLU A 132 -1.38 -4.01 15.03
CA GLU A 132 -2.61 -3.27 15.31
C GLU A 132 -3.19 -2.60 14.05
N GLN A 133 -2.32 -2.06 13.21
CA GLN A 133 -2.70 -1.42 11.95
C GLN A 133 -3.13 -2.46 10.91
N LEU A 134 -2.49 -3.61 10.88
CA LEU A 134 -2.86 -4.71 9.99
C LEU A 134 -4.25 -5.28 10.32
N THR A 135 -4.59 -5.36 11.60
CA THR A 135 -5.88 -5.86 12.07
C THR A 135 -7.02 -4.87 11.78
N SER A 136 -6.77 -3.57 11.90
CA SER A 136 -7.80 -2.53 11.73
C SER A 136 -7.97 -2.06 10.29
N GLN A 137 -6.86 -1.78 9.59
CA GLN A 137 -6.85 -1.16 8.27
C GLN A 137 -5.93 -1.87 7.25
N GLY A 138 -5.31 -2.99 7.64
CA GLY A 138 -4.32 -3.70 6.83
C GLY A 138 -4.83 -4.11 5.47
N ARG A 139 -6.07 -4.61 5.38
CA ARG A 139 -6.66 -5.03 4.10
C ARG A 139 -6.73 -3.89 3.07
N VAL A 140 -7.10 -2.69 3.53
CA VAL A 140 -7.21 -1.50 2.67
C VAL A 140 -5.83 -0.98 2.30
N HIS A 141 -4.91 -0.92 3.27
CA HIS A 141 -3.55 -0.44 3.03
C HIS A 141 -2.77 -1.36 2.09
N VAL A 142 -2.81 -2.68 2.32
CA VAL A 142 -2.15 -3.67 1.47
C VAL A 142 -2.71 -3.63 0.05
N ARG A 143 -4.04 -3.57 -0.09
CA ARG A 143 -4.68 -3.43 -1.41
C ARG A 143 -4.21 -2.17 -2.12
N GLN A 144 -4.27 -1.02 -1.45
CA GLN A 144 -3.90 0.26 -2.05
C GLN A 144 -2.42 0.25 -2.47
N TYR A 145 -1.55 -0.22 -1.58
CA TYR A 145 -0.12 -0.32 -1.85
C TYR A 145 0.18 -1.18 -3.09
N LEU A 146 -0.47 -2.35 -3.22
CA LEU A 146 -0.29 -3.24 -4.37
C LEU A 146 -0.77 -2.63 -5.68
N LEU A 147 -1.86 -1.84 -5.65
CA LEU A 147 -2.37 -1.13 -6.83
C LEU A 147 -1.48 0.06 -7.20
N ASP A 148 -0.98 0.80 -6.21
CA ASP A 148 -0.08 1.94 -6.42
C ASP A 148 1.28 1.49 -6.98
N HIS A 149 1.73 0.27 -6.66
CA HIS A 149 2.98 -0.32 -7.16
C HIS A 149 2.75 -1.34 -8.28
N ALA A 150 1.65 -1.24 -9.03
CA ALA A 150 1.34 -2.13 -10.14
C ALA A 150 2.36 -2.05 -11.30
N GLU A 151 3.23 -1.03 -11.32
CA GLU A 151 4.30 -0.85 -12.31
C GLU A 151 5.21 -2.07 -12.45
N VAL A 152 5.51 -2.76 -11.34
CA VAL A 152 6.35 -3.98 -11.34
C VAL A 152 5.66 -5.11 -12.12
N SER A 153 4.33 -5.23 -11.97
CA SER A 153 3.55 -6.22 -12.72
C SER A 153 3.42 -5.82 -14.19
N TYR A 154 3.28 -4.52 -14.46
CA TYR A 154 3.23 -3.96 -15.82
C TYR A 154 4.51 -4.22 -16.60
N ALA A 155 5.67 -4.08 -15.96
CA ALA A 155 6.97 -4.38 -16.55
C ALA A 155 7.12 -5.85 -16.99
N LEU A 156 6.40 -6.78 -16.33
CA LEU A 156 6.34 -8.19 -16.71
C LEU A 156 5.34 -8.45 -17.86
N GLY A 157 4.51 -7.48 -18.23
CA GLY A 157 3.48 -7.59 -19.26
C GLY A 157 2.06 -7.82 -18.71
N PHE A 158 1.85 -7.65 -17.40
CA PHE A 158 0.56 -7.84 -16.74
C PHE A 158 -0.01 -6.53 -16.20
N VAL A 159 -1.31 -6.34 -16.35
CA VAL A 159 -2.05 -5.30 -15.62
C VAL A 159 -2.82 -5.94 -14.47
N LEU A 160 -2.76 -5.31 -13.30
CA LEU A 160 -3.59 -5.67 -12.15
C LEU A 160 -4.87 -4.85 -12.21
N GLU A 161 -6.01 -5.52 -12.43
CA GLU A 161 -7.33 -4.88 -12.48
C GLU A 161 -7.88 -4.64 -11.08
N ASP A 162 -7.74 -5.65 -10.21
CA ASP A 162 -8.24 -5.58 -8.83
C ASP A 162 -7.41 -6.48 -7.92
N VAL A 163 -7.27 -6.09 -6.66
CA VAL A 163 -6.64 -6.91 -5.62
C VAL A 163 -7.56 -7.02 -4.42
N ARG A 164 -7.93 -8.25 -4.07
CA ARG A 164 -8.81 -8.55 -2.94
C ARG A 164 -8.04 -9.30 -1.87
N VAL A 165 -7.91 -8.68 -0.70
CA VAL A 165 -7.32 -9.35 0.46
C VAL A 165 -8.42 -10.17 1.13
N SER A 166 -8.32 -11.50 1.02
CA SER A 166 -9.29 -12.44 1.56
C SER A 166 -9.20 -12.50 3.07
N ASP A 167 -7.99 -12.73 3.60
CA ASP A 167 -7.75 -12.73 5.04
C ASP A 167 -6.31 -12.34 5.40
N ILE A 168 -6.17 -11.80 6.62
CA ILE A 168 -4.88 -11.52 7.26
C ILE A 168 -4.96 -12.21 8.61
N SER A 169 -4.23 -13.31 8.76
CA SER A 169 -4.21 -14.11 9.97
C SER A 169 -2.82 -14.11 10.59
N PHE A 170 -2.79 -14.19 11.91
CA PHE A 170 -1.57 -14.27 12.69
C PHE A 170 -1.43 -15.71 13.16
N PRO A 171 -0.35 -16.43 12.78
CA PRO A 171 -0.09 -17.76 13.32
C PRO A 171 -0.03 -17.64 14.84
N GLN A 172 -0.96 -18.28 15.55
CA GLN A 172 -0.98 -18.19 17.02
C GLN A 172 0.30 -18.81 17.56
N THR A 173 1.23 -17.98 18.01
CA THR A 173 2.27 -18.42 18.95
C THR A 173 1.59 -18.64 20.30
N ARG A 174 0.84 -19.74 20.42
CA ARG A 174 0.38 -20.26 21.71
C ARG A 174 1.62 -20.59 22.52
N GLY A 175 2.10 -19.66 23.35
CA GLY A 175 3.08 -20.01 24.38
C GLY A 175 3.81 -18.87 25.05
N ILE A 176 4.41 -17.94 24.31
CA ILE A 176 5.57 -17.21 24.87
C ILE A 176 5.25 -15.77 25.29
N ILE A 177 4.34 -15.07 24.61
CA ILE A 177 4.16 -13.61 24.84
C ILE A 177 3.37 -13.30 26.14
N ARG A 178 2.43 -14.18 26.54
CA ARG A 178 1.62 -13.94 27.75
C ARG A 178 2.39 -14.08 29.06
N GLN A 179 3.56 -14.73 29.05
CA GLN A 179 4.34 -14.95 30.27
C GLN A 179 5.30 -13.80 30.58
N VAL A 180 5.77 -13.07 29.56
CA VAL A 180 6.75 -11.97 29.76
C VAL A 180 6.06 -10.66 30.17
N GLU A 181 4.85 -10.39 29.68
CA GLU A 181 4.05 -9.24 30.13
C GLU A 181 3.49 -9.44 31.55
N GLY A 182 3.13 -10.67 31.91
CA GLY A 182 2.68 -10.99 33.27
C GLY A 182 3.79 -10.97 34.32
N MET A 183 5.06 -11.17 33.90
CA MET A 183 6.23 -11.13 34.78
C MET A 183 6.77 -9.70 34.96
N SER A 184 6.79 -8.87 33.91
CA SER A 184 7.20 -7.46 34.03
C SER A 184 6.22 -6.62 34.84
N ALA A 185 4.91 -6.77 34.61
CA ALA A 185 3.89 -6.04 35.37
C ALA A 185 3.90 -6.39 36.87
N ARG A 186 4.20 -7.65 37.23
CA ARG A 186 4.34 -8.05 38.64
C ARG A 186 5.60 -7.48 39.27
N GLN A 187 6.74 -7.54 38.57
CA GLN A 187 8.00 -7.01 39.07
C GLN A 187 7.95 -5.50 39.29
N GLU A 188 7.30 -4.72 38.42
CA GLU A 188 7.13 -3.28 38.62
C GLU A 188 6.28 -2.97 39.86
N THR A 189 5.15 -3.68 40.03
CA THR A 189 4.30 -3.49 41.23
C THR A 189 5.00 -3.88 42.53
N GLU A 190 5.82 -4.93 42.51
CA GLU A 190 6.62 -5.36 43.66
C GLU A 190 7.74 -4.37 43.97
N HIS A 191 8.41 -3.83 42.95
CA HIS A 191 9.46 -2.83 43.13
C HIS A 191 8.91 -1.49 43.63
N GLU A 192 7.75 -1.06 43.12
CA GLU A 192 7.07 0.15 43.57
C GLU A 192 6.54 0.01 45.00
N ALA A 193 6.00 -1.16 45.35
CA ALA A 193 5.58 -1.47 46.72
C ALA A 193 6.77 -1.51 47.70
N GLY A 194 7.91 -2.07 47.27
CA GLY A 194 9.15 -2.08 48.05
C GLY A 194 9.70 -0.69 48.33
N LEU A 195 9.72 0.18 47.32
CA LEU A 195 10.12 1.58 47.49
C LEU A 195 9.20 2.33 48.46
N LYS A 196 7.87 2.13 48.35
CA LYS A 196 6.91 2.76 49.27
C LYS A 196 7.06 2.29 50.71
N MET A 197 7.39 1.00 50.93
CA MET A 197 7.66 0.47 52.26
C MET A 197 8.95 1.03 52.87
N GLN A 198 10.04 1.15 52.10
CA GLN A 198 11.28 1.77 52.59
C GLN A 198 11.11 3.25 52.95
N ILE A 199 10.32 3.99 52.17
CA ILE A 199 10.00 5.39 52.48
C ILE A 199 9.14 5.50 53.75
N ALA A 200 8.24 4.55 53.99
CA ALA A 200 7.44 4.49 55.22
C ALA A 200 8.25 4.07 56.46
N GLU A 201 9.23 3.16 56.29
CA GLU A 201 10.13 2.69 57.36
C GLU A 201 11.07 3.82 57.84
N ALA A 202 11.58 4.65 56.91
CA ALA A 202 12.46 5.78 57.21
C ALA A 202 11.79 6.94 57.98
N GLY A 203 10.45 6.90 58.16
CA GLY A 203 9.68 7.96 58.81
C GLY A 203 9.25 7.69 60.26
N ARG A 204 9.67 6.58 60.90
CA ARG A 204 9.24 6.25 62.27
C ARG A 204 10.19 6.82 63.35
N PRO A 205 9.73 7.66 64.28
CA PRO A 205 10.52 8.03 65.46
C PRO A 205 10.61 6.84 66.43
N SER A 206 11.83 6.45 66.77
CA SER A 206 12.15 5.41 67.75
C SER A 206 11.95 5.92 69.18
N ILE A 207 10.99 5.35 69.92
CA ILE A 207 10.85 5.55 71.37
C ILE A 207 11.51 4.35 72.08
N GLN A 208 12.61 4.59 72.80
CA GLN A 208 13.28 3.59 73.64
C GLN A 208 12.57 3.48 75.01
N PRO A 209 12.26 2.27 75.52
CA PRO A 209 11.88 2.08 76.91
C PRO A 209 13.11 2.02 77.84
N PRO A 210 12.96 2.35 79.14
CA PRO A 210 14.10 2.52 80.05
C PRO A 210 14.71 1.20 80.53
N VAL A 211 16.01 1.27 80.77
CA VAL A 211 16.94 0.20 81.16
C VAL A 211 16.72 -0.23 82.61
N GLN A 212 16.71 -1.54 82.89
CA GLN A 212 16.90 -2.08 84.23
C GLN A 212 18.14 -2.99 84.25
N GLN A 213 19.19 -2.51 84.92
CA GLN A 213 20.47 -3.20 85.09
C GLN A 213 20.34 -4.32 86.13
N VAL A 214 20.85 -5.51 85.80
CA VAL A 214 21.43 -6.42 86.79
C VAL A 214 22.69 -7.01 86.17
N ASN A 215 23.83 -6.71 86.79
CA ASN A 215 25.13 -7.26 86.42
C ASN A 215 25.62 -8.12 87.59
N VAL A 216 25.84 -9.42 87.36
CA VAL A 216 26.57 -10.32 88.27
C VAL A 216 27.61 -11.07 87.45
N VAL A 217 28.82 -10.49 87.44
CA VAL A 217 30.15 -11.10 87.66
C VAL A 217 30.44 -12.53 87.15
N SER A 218 31.40 -12.56 86.21
CA SER A 218 32.62 -13.40 86.10
C SER A 218 32.68 -14.70 85.28
N GLY A 219 33.77 -14.73 84.49
CA GLY A 219 34.55 -15.89 84.03
C GLY A 219 34.25 -16.28 82.58
N SER A 220 35.19 -16.54 81.67
CA SER A 220 36.67 -16.57 81.66
C SER A 220 37.09 -16.99 80.23
N GLN A 221 38.27 -16.52 79.77
CA GLN A 221 39.17 -17.13 78.73
C GLN A 221 38.75 -17.02 77.25
N SER A 222 39.51 -16.31 76.39
CA SER A 222 40.72 -16.73 75.60
C SER A 222 40.29 -17.04 74.15
N GLU A 223 40.89 -16.65 73.01
CA GLU A 223 42.22 -16.22 72.51
C GLU A 223 41.99 -15.48 71.16
N ALA A 224 42.60 -14.32 70.87
CA ALA A 224 43.86 -14.07 70.12
C ALA A 224 43.83 -14.32 68.58
N ASN A 225 43.78 -13.25 67.76
CA ASN A 225 44.91 -12.71 66.96
C ASN A 225 44.49 -11.57 65.98
N GLU A 226 45.33 -10.53 65.94
CA GLU A 226 45.38 -9.31 65.09
C GLU A 226 45.91 -9.57 63.65
N PRO A 227 46.15 -8.59 62.71
CA PRO A 227 46.14 -7.11 62.82
C PRO A 227 45.52 -6.26 61.65
N THR A 228 45.25 -4.97 61.96
CA THR A 228 45.44 -3.65 61.27
C THR A 228 45.61 -3.54 59.71
N LEU A 229 45.30 -2.44 58.98
CA LEU A 229 45.52 -0.99 59.20
C LEU A 229 44.89 -0.16 58.03
N GLY A 230 44.46 1.08 58.32
CA GLY A 230 44.48 2.25 57.40
C GLY A 230 43.17 2.59 56.64
N ALA A 231 42.44 3.65 57.03
CA ALA A 231 42.64 5.06 56.61
C ALA A 231 42.01 5.35 55.22
N THR A 232 41.16 6.34 54.95
CA THR A 232 40.60 7.50 55.67
C THR A 232 39.37 7.98 54.89
N LEU A 233 38.48 8.68 55.59
CA LEU A 233 37.31 9.41 55.11
C LEU A 233 37.66 10.52 54.10
N GLU A 234 36.69 10.93 53.26
CA GLU A 234 36.28 12.35 53.11
C GLU A 234 35.04 12.52 52.20
N THR A 235 33.89 12.76 52.82
CA THR A 235 32.92 13.81 52.44
C THR A 235 33.33 15.11 53.17
N PRO A 236 32.81 16.36 52.95
CA PRO A 236 31.62 16.82 52.20
C PRO A 236 31.90 18.12 51.36
N ASN A 237 31.00 18.78 50.62
CA ASN A 237 30.00 19.75 51.12
C ASN A 237 29.24 20.43 49.93
N LEU A 238 28.01 20.90 50.20
CA LEU A 238 27.00 21.54 49.31
C LEU A 238 27.40 22.97 48.83
N PRO A 239 26.58 23.85 48.16
CA PRO A 239 25.20 23.78 47.61
C PRO A 239 24.96 24.49 46.22
N PHE A 240 23.69 24.52 45.77
CA PHE A 240 23.04 25.33 44.72
C PHE A 240 23.74 26.62 44.22
N LYS A 241 23.81 26.84 42.89
CA LYS A 241 22.97 27.79 42.09
C LYS A 241 23.40 27.76 40.62
N GLY A 242 22.43 27.85 39.71
CA GLY A 242 22.61 27.54 38.29
C GLY A 242 23.46 28.50 37.47
N GLN A 243 23.92 27.98 36.32
CA GLN A 243 23.94 28.60 34.99
C GLN A 243 24.48 27.56 34.00
N SER A 244 24.03 27.69 32.76
CA SER A 244 24.32 26.91 31.56
C SER A 244 25.81 26.61 31.32
N PRO A 245 26.15 25.58 30.54
CA PRO A 245 26.94 25.87 29.33
C PRO A 245 26.51 25.09 28.08
N THR A 246 26.31 25.88 27.03
CA THR A 246 27.02 25.79 25.74
C THR A 246 27.03 24.45 25.00
N GLN A 247 26.18 24.40 23.98
CA GLN A 247 26.20 23.45 22.86
C GLN A 247 27.58 23.43 22.19
N ALA A 248 28.13 22.22 22.03
CA ALA A 248 29.24 21.95 21.14
C ALA A 248 28.68 21.67 19.73
N SER A 249 28.86 22.63 18.83
CA SER A 249 28.47 22.54 17.42
C SER A 249 29.49 21.69 16.65
N LEU A 250 29.00 20.66 15.94
CA LEU A 250 29.75 19.94 14.91
C LEU A 250 29.73 20.76 13.60
N PRO A 251 30.80 20.75 12.79
CA PRO A 251 30.86 21.52 11.55
C PRO A 251 29.92 20.95 10.47
N MET A 252 29.11 21.84 9.88
CA MET A 252 28.23 21.57 8.76
C MET A 252 29.04 21.10 7.54
N ARG A 253 28.63 19.99 6.94
CA ARG A 253 28.99 19.65 5.56
C ARG A 253 28.01 20.35 4.62
N ASP A 254 28.55 21.09 3.67
CA ASP A 254 27.82 21.72 2.56
C ASP A 254 26.88 20.72 1.88
N GLN A 255 25.58 20.98 1.99
CA GLN A 255 24.59 20.44 1.05
C GLN A 255 24.55 21.38 -0.15
N PRO A 256 24.68 20.89 -1.40
CA PRO A 256 24.41 21.71 -2.56
C PRO A 256 22.92 22.07 -2.59
N VAL A 257 22.62 23.36 -2.44
CA VAL A 257 21.28 23.92 -2.61
C VAL A 257 20.92 23.83 -4.10
N LEU A 258 20.03 22.91 -4.44
CA LEU A 258 19.37 22.91 -5.74
C LEU A 258 18.46 24.14 -5.80
N ALA A 259 18.71 25.01 -6.78
CA ALA A 259 17.88 26.19 -7.04
C ALA A 259 16.42 25.78 -7.32
N PRO A 260 15.43 26.56 -6.90
CA PRO A 260 14.04 26.33 -7.29
C PRO A 260 13.93 26.56 -8.80
N THR A 261 13.73 25.48 -9.55
CA THR A 261 13.28 25.56 -10.94
C THR A 261 11.90 26.20 -10.94
N VAL A 262 11.86 27.47 -11.32
CA VAL A 262 10.63 28.18 -11.66
C VAL A 262 9.95 27.38 -12.77
N LEU A 263 8.80 26.78 -12.46
CA LEU A 263 7.94 26.20 -13.48
C LEU A 263 7.51 27.35 -14.38
N ALA A 264 7.90 27.30 -15.65
CA ALA A 264 7.44 28.25 -16.64
C ALA A 264 5.91 28.22 -16.70
N GLU A 265 5.29 29.36 -16.46
CA GLU A 265 3.90 29.64 -16.80
C GLU A 265 3.76 29.54 -18.33
N SER A 266 3.35 28.37 -18.83
CA SER A 266 2.88 28.26 -20.21
C SER A 266 1.46 28.83 -20.27
N THR A 267 1.43 30.09 -20.68
CA THR A 267 0.25 30.82 -21.15
C THR A 267 -0.26 30.14 -22.42
N GLU A 268 -1.32 29.34 -22.33
CA GLU A 268 -2.13 28.98 -23.50
C GLU A 268 -3.54 29.56 -23.34
N GLY A 269 -3.87 30.53 -24.19
CA GLY A 269 -5.20 31.11 -24.33
C GLY A 269 -6.17 30.12 -24.98
N GLY A 270 -6.53 29.07 -24.25
CA GLY A 270 -7.69 28.22 -24.53
C GLY A 270 -8.86 28.64 -23.63
N THR A 271 -10.08 28.59 -24.16
CA THR A 271 -11.32 28.64 -23.37
C THR A 271 -11.20 27.73 -22.14
N SER A 272 -10.96 28.34 -20.98
CA SER A 272 -10.67 27.62 -19.75
C SER A 272 -11.98 27.15 -19.16
N THR A 273 -12.35 25.91 -19.49
CA THR A 273 -13.50 25.24 -18.89
C THR A 273 -13.28 25.07 -17.40
N ARG A 274 -14.28 25.44 -16.61
CA ARG A 274 -14.21 25.50 -15.14
C ARG A 274 -15.52 25.05 -14.49
N LEU A 275 -15.39 24.58 -13.26
CA LEU A 275 -16.49 24.33 -12.34
C LEU A 275 -16.48 25.41 -11.26
N VAL A 276 -17.61 26.08 -11.08
CA VAL A 276 -17.79 27.13 -10.08
C VAL A 276 -18.67 26.60 -8.95
N HIS A 277 -18.13 26.56 -7.73
CA HIS A 277 -18.86 26.13 -6.56
C HIS A 277 -19.93 27.16 -6.18
N LYS A 278 -21.19 26.75 -6.08
CA LYS A 278 -22.32 27.66 -5.92
C LYS A 278 -22.35 28.41 -4.58
N LEU A 279 -21.84 27.80 -3.51
CA LEU A 279 -21.86 28.38 -2.17
C LEU A 279 -20.60 29.18 -1.84
N SER A 280 -19.42 28.65 -2.15
CA SER A 280 -18.15 29.30 -1.80
C SER A 280 -17.59 30.19 -2.92
N GLY A 281 -18.10 30.05 -4.15
CA GLY A 281 -17.52 30.70 -5.33
C GLY A 281 -16.16 30.13 -5.75
N ALA A 282 -15.73 29.01 -5.17
CA ALA A 282 -14.46 28.36 -5.54
C ALA A 282 -14.49 27.91 -7.00
N ILE A 283 -13.40 28.15 -7.73
CA ILE A 283 -13.30 27.84 -9.16
C ILE A 283 -12.30 26.69 -9.32
N ALA A 284 -12.72 25.63 -9.99
CA ALA A 284 -11.88 24.49 -10.35
C ALA A 284 -11.77 24.38 -11.88
N THR A 285 -10.60 24.63 -12.43
CA THR A 285 -10.34 24.55 -13.87
C THR A 285 -10.15 23.10 -14.30
N LEU A 286 -10.79 22.69 -15.39
CA LEU A 286 -10.60 21.38 -16.00
C LEU A 286 -9.26 21.36 -16.74
N SER A 287 -8.21 20.85 -16.08
CA SER A 287 -6.84 20.81 -16.60
C SER A 287 -6.46 19.48 -17.27
N ALA A 288 -7.26 18.43 -17.11
CA ALA A 288 -6.99 17.09 -17.63
C ALA A 288 -8.29 16.36 -18.02
N THR A 289 -8.17 15.33 -18.86
CA THR A 289 -9.25 14.38 -19.18
C THR A 289 -8.72 12.95 -19.02
N PRO A 290 -9.34 12.08 -18.18
CA PRO A 290 -10.50 12.34 -17.33
C PRO A 290 -10.20 13.33 -16.18
N PHE A 291 -11.11 14.27 -15.95
CA PHE A 291 -11.12 15.11 -14.76
C PHE A 291 -11.95 14.44 -13.66
N THR A 292 -11.33 13.99 -12.58
CA THR A 292 -12.02 13.19 -11.56
C THR A 292 -12.53 14.05 -10.40
N LEU A 293 -13.72 13.71 -9.89
CA LEU A 293 -14.34 14.38 -8.75
C LEU A 293 -14.68 13.35 -7.67
N GLY A 294 -14.31 13.64 -6.44
CA GLY A 294 -14.57 12.75 -5.31
C GLY A 294 -14.01 13.29 -4.01
N ARG A 295 -14.24 12.55 -2.92
CA ARG A 295 -13.74 12.94 -1.58
C ARG A 295 -12.27 12.59 -1.38
N GLU A 296 -11.73 11.66 -2.15
CA GLU A 296 -10.33 11.26 -2.02
C GLU A 296 -9.39 12.38 -2.50
N PRO A 297 -8.26 12.64 -1.81
CA PRO A 297 -7.29 13.66 -2.23
C PRO A 297 -6.64 13.42 -3.59
N SER A 298 -6.73 12.20 -4.13
CA SER A 298 -6.21 11.82 -5.45
C SER A 298 -7.09 12.30 -6.61
N ASN A 299 -8.29 12.84 -6.35
CA ASN A 299 -9.15 13.38 -7.41
C ASN A 299 -8.67 14.76 -7.89
N SER A 300 -8.95 15.08 -9.15
CA SER A 300 -8.68 16.42 -9.71
C SER A 300 -9.46 17.52 -8.97
N LEU A 301 -10.69 17.22 -8.52
CA LEU A 301 -11.47 18.07 -7.64
C LEU A 301 -11.87 17.30 -6.38
N ILE A 302 -11.33 17.74 -5.24
CA ILE A 302 -11.60 17.19 -3.92
C ILE A 302 -12.88 17.81 -3.38
N ILE A 303 -13.87 16.97 -3.10
CA ILE A 303 -15.16 17.36 -2.50
C ILE A 303 -15.21 16.81 -1.08
N GLU A 304 -14.97 17.69 -0.10
CA GLU A 304 -15.01 17.37 1.32
C GLU A 304 -16.45 17.23 1.84
N ASP A 305 -17.14 16.16 1.42
CA ASP A 305 -18.50 15.85 1.87
C ASP A 305 -18.64 14.36 2.19
N ALA A 306 -19.15 14.02 3.36
CA ALA A 306 -19.40 12.65 3.78
C ALA A 306 -20.33 11.86 2.83
N LEU A 307 -21.22 12.56 2.11
CA LEU A 307 -22.09 11.97 1.09
C LEU A 307 -21.41 11.84 -0.29
N CYS A 308 -20.22 12.41 -0.46
CA CYS A 308 -19.39 12.19 -1.64
C CYS A 308 -18.57 10.89 -1.49
N SER A 309 -18.59 10.09 -2.56
CA SER A 309 -17.80 8.86 -2.66
C SER A 309 -16.33 9.21 -2.89
N ARG A 310 -15.42 8.28 -2.56
CA ARG A 310 -13.96 8.48 -2.72
C ARG A 310 -13.62 8.89 -4.15
N TYR A 311 -14.11 8.11 -5.11
CA TYR A 311 -14.16 8.46 -6.53
C TYR A 311 -15.64 8.47 -6.90
N HIS A 312 -16.22 9.63 -7.20
CA HIS A 312 -17.66 9.78 -7.35
C HIS A 312 -18.07 9.92 -8.81
N THR A 313 -17.43 10.84 -9.53
CA THR A 313 -17.68 11.08 -10.97
C THR A 313 -16.39 11.42 -11.69
N GLN A 314 -16.45 11.38 -13.01
CA GLN A 314 -15.41 11.91 -13.87
C GLN A 314 -16.03 12.69 -15.03
N ILE A 315 -15.33 13.72 -15.47
CA ILE A 315 -15.64 14.48 -16.68
C ILE A 315 -14.66 14.05 -17.78
N LEU A 316 -15.19 13.62 -18.90
CA LEU A 316 -14.45 13.23 -20.09
C LEU A 316 -14.60 14.30 -21.16
N GLN A 317 -13.49 14.72 -21.74
CA GLN A 317 -13.45 15.58 -22.90
C GLN A 317 -13.46 14.71 -24.17
N GLN A 318 -14.44 14.90 -25.05
CA GLN A 318 -14.57 14.16 -26.30
C GLN A 318 -14.90 15.10 -27.47
N PRO A 319 -14.29 14.91 -28.66
CA PRO A 319 -14.69 15.63 -29.86
C PRO A 319 -16.05 15.11 -30.34
N ASP A 320 -16.95 16.03 -30.71
CA ASP A 320 -18.17 15.69 -31.41
C ASP A 320 -17.89 15.31 -32.88
N PRO A 321 -18.87 14.75 -33.62
CA PRO A 321 -18.67 14.37 -35.02
C PRO A 321 -18.29 15.53 -35.96
N GLN A 322 -18.41 16.78 -35.52
CA GLN A 322 -18.00 17.99 -36.25
C GLN A 322 -16.62 18.50 -35.81
N GLY A 323 -15.94 17.80 -34.90
CA GLY A 323 -14.61 18.15 -34.38
C GLY A 323 -14.63 19.16 -33.24
N THR A 324 -15.79 19.55 -32.71
CA THR A 324 -15.91 20.48 -31.59
C THR A 324 -15.73 19.74 -30.28
N ILE A 325 -14.89 20.25 -29.39
CA ILE A 325 -14.70 19.68 -28.05
C ILE A 325 -15.99 19.81 -27.23
N ARG A 326 -16.44 18.69 -26.65
CA ARG A 326 -17.56 18.63 -25.70
C ARG A 326 -17.17 17.83 -24.46
N TYR A 327 -17.95 17.99 -23.41
CA TYR A 327 -17.70 17.37 -22.10
C TYR A 327 -18.84 16.43 -21.73
N GLN A 328 -18.50 15.26 -21.20
CA GLN A 328 -19.43 14.29 -20.65
C GLN A 328 -19.13 14.01 -19.19
N LEU A 329 -20.15 14.01 -18.34
CA LEU A 329 -20.07 13.57 -16.96
C LEU A 329 -20.47 12.10 -16.86
N VAL A 330 -19.67 11.30 -16.16
CA VAL A 330 -19.96 9.88 -15.87
C VAL A 330 -19.92 9.68 -14.36
N ASP A 331 -21.01 9.17 -13.79
CA ASP A 331 -21.02 8.66 -12.42
C ASP A 331 -20.37 7.27 -12.39
N ILE A 332 -19.31 7.08 -11.60
CA ILE A 332 -18.50 5.85 -11.59
C ILE A 332 -18.98 4.83 -10.55
N GLY A 333 -20.26 4.88 -10.18
CA GLY A 333 -20.88 3.94 -9.23
C GLY A 333 -20.96 4.52 -7.82
N SER A 334 -21.24 5.81 -7.72
CA SER A 334 -21.35 6.51 -6.45
C SER A 334 -22.53 6.01 -5.59
N SER A 335 -22.35 6.05 -4.26
CA SER A 335 -23.35 5.54 -3.32
C SER A 335 -24.63 6.38 -3.28
N ASN A 336 -24.48 7.72 -3.35
CA ASN A 336 -25.61 8.65 -3.26
C ASN A 336 -26.08 9.16 -4.63
N GLY A 337 -25.37 8.82 -5.70
CA GLY A 337 -25.67 9.28 -7.05
C GLY A 337 -25.22 10.71 -7.33
N THR A 338 -25.00 10.97 -8.61
CA THR A 338 -24.72 12.29 -9.17
C THR A 338 -25.98 12.88 -9.77
N PHE A 339 -26.18 14.19 -9.62
CA PHE A 339 -27.32 14.88 -10.20
C PHE A 339 -26.87 16.01 -11.10
N VAL A 340 -27.46 16.12 -12.29
CA VAL A 340 -27.25 17.23 -13.23
C VAL A 340 -28.60 17.93 -13.42
N ASN A 341 -28.66 19.23 -13.13
CA ASN A 341 -29.90 20.03 -13.16
C ASN A 341 -31.06 19.39 -12.37
N GLY A 342 -30.73 18.75 -11.25
CA GLY A 342 -31.70 18.06 -10.37
C GLY A 342 -32.10 16.64 -10.83
N GLN A 343 -31.71 16.20 -12.03
CA GLN A 343 -31.94 14.84 -12.51
C GLN A 343 -30.78 13.94 -12.11
N ARG A 344 -31.08 12.78 -11.50
CA ARG A 344 -30.06 11.79 -11.13
C ARG A 344 -29.54 11.09 -12.38
N LEU A 345 -28.22 11.02 -12.52
CA LEU A 345 -27.58 10.25 -13.58
C LEU A 345 -27.69 8.75 -13.30
N VAL A 346 -27.75 7.97 -14.37
CA VAL A 346 -27.62 6.51 -14.31
C VAL A 346 -26.14 6.18 -14.13
N PRO A 347 -25.77 5.33 -13.15
CA PRO A 347 -24.38 4.93 -12.94
C PRO A 347 -23.76 4.34 -14.22
N HIS A 348 -22.50 4.69 -14.48
CA HIS A 348 -21.69 4.29 -15.63
C HIS A 348 -22.23 4.71 -17.01
N GLN A 349 -23.25 5.57 -17.07
CA GLN A 349 -23.77 6.10 -18.31
C GLN A 349 -23.28 7.55 -18.52
N PRO A 350 -22.64 7.87 -19.66
CA PRO A 350 -22.22 9.24 -19.96
C PRO A 350 -23.40 10.19 -20.21
N CYS A 351 -23.32 11.37 -19.62
CA CYS A 351 -24.27 12.46 -19.81
C CYS A 351 -23.53 13.69 -20.35
N TRP A 352 -24.02 14.29 -21.44
CA TRP A 352 -23.43 15.50 -22.00
C TRP A 352 -23.66 16.71 -21.09
N LEU A 353 -22.60 17.48 -20.83
CA LEU A 353 -22.66 18.75 -20.10
C LEU A 353 -22.71 19.94 -21.05
N ASN A 354 -23.57 20.91 -20.75
CA ASN A 354 -23.64 22.21 -21.39
C ASN A 354 -23.23 23.32 -20.42
N THR A 355 -22.67 24.40 -20.95
CA THR A 355 -22.36 25.61 -20.17
C THR A 355 -23.61 26.11 -19.42
N GLY A 356 -23.48 26.26 -18.10
CA GLY A 356 -24.54 26.63 -17.16
C GLY A 356 -25.15 25.46 -16.39
N ASP A 357 -24.81 24.20 -16.72
CA ASP A 357 -25.37 23.03 -16.03
C ASP A 357 -24.89 22.95 -14.58
N VAL A 358 -25.83 22.62 -13.67
CA VAL A 358 -25.56 22.47 -12.23
C VAL A 358 -25.38 21.01 -11.89
N ILE A 359 -24.17 20.65 -11.47
CA ILE A 359 -23.77 19.33 -11.01
C ILE A 359 -23.83 19.30 -9.49
N ARG A 360 -24.63 18.40 -8.92
CA ARG A 360 -24.73 18.18 -7.48
C ARG A 360 -24.14 16.83 -7.09
N ILE A 361 -23.19 16.87 -6.16
CA ILE A 361 -22.50 15.71 -5.59
C ILE A 361 -22.56 15.85 -4.07
N GLY A 362 -23.22 14.90 -3.39
CA GLY A 362 -23.53 15.06 -1.97
C GLY A 362 -24.38 16.32 -1.71
N ASN A 363 -23.92 17.19 -0.82
CA ASN A 363 -24.50 18.49 -0.51
C ASN A 363 -23.83 19.66 -1.25
N GLN A 364 -22.85 19.39 -2.12
CA GLN A 364 -22.13 20.43 -2.86
C GLN A 364 -22.70 20.57 -4.27
N GLU A 365 -22.89 21.82 -4.71
CA GLU A 365 -23.39 22.17 -6.06
C GLU A 365 -22.32 22.96 -6.82
N TRP A 366 -22.04 22.51 -8.05
CA TRP A 366 -21.04 23.08 -8.94
C TRP A 366 -21.68 23.45 -10.26
N THR A 367 -21.37 24.62 -10.81
CA THR A 367 -21.86 25.09 -12.11
C THR A 367 -20.76 24.90 -13.15
N PHE A 368 -21.09 24.24 -14.26
CA PHE A 368 -20.15 24.01 -15.36
C PHE A 368 -20.11 25.20 -16.32
N GLU A 369 -18.93 25.74 -16.60
CA GLU A 369 -18.72 26.85 -17.52
C GLU A 369 -17.60 26.52 -18.52
N VAL A 370 -17.80 26.78 -19.82
CA VAL A 370 -16.80 26.56 -20.90
C VAL A 370 -16.32 27.88 -21.46
#